data_AF-K0JWW2-F1
#
_entry.id   AF-K0JWW2-F1
#
_cell.length_a   1.000
_cell.length_b   1.000
_cell.length_c   1.000
_cell.angle_alpha   90.00
_cell.angle_beta   90.00
_cell.angle_gamma   90.00
#
_symmetry.space_group_name_H-M   'P 1'
#
loop_
_entity.id
_entity.type
_entity.pdbx_description
1 polymer ?
#
loop_
_entity_poly.entity_id
_entity_poly.type
_entity_poly.pdbx_seq_one_letter_code
_entity_poly.pdbx_strand_id
1 'polypeptide(L)'
;MRTPGTGRVPGTRPTSRPTTPRVSRPRAAGQFIARGLVEGDREVRRAMERHHGFACRLLDLTDPKPGSRNPLVARLSRATADQATMVSLAVLLAAFEASTSVETWRSPTAEQKRYFAALAKWGVRLHWVEQLVNDPEADAHVAVDADLTDLDPAGVEPDAEPDALARDDQAA
;
A
#
# COMPACT_ATOMS: atom_id res chain seq x y z
N MET A 1 54.00 -51.16 6.61
CA MET A 1 52.71 -50.98 7.30
C MET A 1 52.63 -49.55 7.84
N ARG A 2 51.87 -48.68 7.18
CA ARG A 2 51.50 -47.34 7.67
C ARG A 2 50.04 -47.13 7.30
N THR A 3 49.20 -46.89 8.29
CA THR A 3 47.78 -46.55 8.12
C THR A 3 47.64 -45.05 7.80
N PRO A 4 46.78 -44.63 6.87
CA PRO A 4 46.46 -43.22 6.69
C PRO A 4 45.31 -42.80 7.61
N GLY A 5 45.50 -41.65 8.27
CA GLY A 5 44.54 -41.03 9.18
C GLY A 5 43.30 -40.49 8.46
N THR A 6 42.16 -40.69 9.11
CA THR A 6 40.84 -40.21 8.71
C THR A 6 40.72 -38.70 8.96
N GLY A 7 40.80 -37.90 7.90
CA GLY A 7 40.49 -36.47 7.94
C GLY A 7 38.98 -36.24 7.98
N ARG A 8 38.48 -35.62 9.05
CA ARG A 8 37.09 -35.20 9.21
C ARG A 8 36.84 -33.90 8.43
N VAL A 9 36.02 -33.96 7.40
CA VAL A 9 35.57 -32.78 6.63
C VAL A 9 34.51 -32.00 7.45
N PRO A 10 34.63 -30.67 7.63
CA PRO A 10 33.61 -29.90 8.33
C PRO A 10 32.37 -29.73 7.44
N GLY A 11 31.22 -30.19 7.95
CA GLY A 11 29.93 -30.07 7.28
C GLY A 11 29.47 -28.62 7.16
N THR A 12 29.29 -28.15 5.94
CA THR A 12 28.57 -26.91 5.62
C THR A 12 27.10 -27.09 6.00
N ARG A 13 26.63 -26.35 7.02
CA ARG A 13 25.20 -26.27 7.34
C ARG A 13 24.48 -25.53 6.19
N PRO A 14 23.44 -26.11 5.57
CA PRO A 14 22.63 -25.38 4.61
C PRO A 14 21.91 -24.25 5.35
N THR A 15 22.21 -23.01 5.00
CA THR A 15 21.45 -21.83 5.41
C THR A 15 20.10 -21.87 4.71
N SER A 16 19.11 -22.55 5.31
CA SER A 16 17.73 -22.47 4.85
C SER A 16 17.22 -21.05 5.11
N ARG A 17 17.12 -20.25 4.05
CA ARG A 17 16.40 -18.98 4.07
C ARG A 17 14.95 -19.23 4.50
N PRO A 18 14.35 -18.45 5.41
CA PRO A 18 12.97 -18.67 5.81
C PRO A 18 12.06 -18.49 4.59
N THR A 19 11.37 -19.56 4.21
CA THR A 19 10.34 -19.53 3.18
C THR A 19 9.17 -18.75 3.77
N THR A 20 8.86 -17.58 3.22
CA THR A 20 7.61 -16.88 3.55
C THR A 20 6.45 -17.87 3.34
N PRO A 21 5.52 -17.99 4.31
CA PRO A 21 4.39 -18.89 4.16
C PRO A 21 3.69 -18.54 2.86
N ARG A 22 3.51 -19.53 1.98
CA ARG A 22 2.78 -19.31 0.73
C ARG A 22 1.40 -18.79 1.11
N VAL A 23 1.05 -17.60 0.63
CA VAL A 23 -0.25 -16.98 0.85
C VAL A 23 -1.30 -18.00 0.41
N SER A 24 -1.93 -18.66 1.37
CA SER A 24 -3.07 -19.53 1.13
C SER A 24 -4.17 -18.68 0.50
N ARG A 25 -5.03 -19.29 -0.35
CA ARG A 25 -6.16 -18.57 -0.97
C ARG A 25 -6.85 -17.68 0.06
N PRO A 26 -7.12 -16.41 -0.26
CA PRO A 26 -7.74 -15.49 0.68
C PRO A 26 -9.03 -16.11 1.23
N ARG A 27 -9.12 -16.23 2.56
CA ARG A 27 -10.27 -16.86 3.22
C ARG A 27 -11.53 -16.11 2.80
N ALA A 28 -12.57 -16.85 2.39
CA ALA A 28 -13.84 -16.28 1.95
C ALA A 28 -13.76 -15.33 0.73
N ALA A 29 -12.77 -15.50 -0.16
CA ALA A 29 -12.68 -14.74 -1.42
C ALA A 29 -14.00 -14.73 -2.22
N GLY A 30 -14.69 -15.88 -2.32
CA GLY A 30 -15.97 -15.96 -3.02
C GLY A 30 -17.08 -15.09 -2.40
N GLN A 31 -17.11 -14.97 -1.06
CA GLN A 31 -18.07 -14.10 -0.38
C GLN A 31 -17.77 -12.62 -0.63
N PHE A 32 -16.48 -12.25 -0.62
CA PHE A 32 -16.05 -10.89 -0.95
C PHE A 32 -16.43 -10.51 -2.38
N ILE A 33 -16.19 -11.42 -3.34
CA ILE A 33 -16.57 -11.24 -4.74
C ILE A 33 -18.09 -11.08 -4.88
N ALA A 34 -18.86 -12.02 -4.35
CA ALA A 34 -20.32 -11.99 -4.45
C ALA A 34 -20.90 -10.72 -3.83
N ARG A 35 -20.40 -10.32 -2.66
CA ARG A 35 -20.85 -9.11 -1.98
C ARG A 35 -20.59 -7.85 -2.80
N GLY A 36 -19.38 -7.66 -3.32
CA GLY A 36 -19.06 -6.48 -4.12
C GLY A 36 -19.88 -6.37 -5.42
N LEU A 37 -20.25 -7.52 -5.99
CA LEU A 37 -21.15 -7.56 -7.15
C LEU A 37 -22.61 -7.26 -6.78
N VAL A 38 -23.09 -7.74 -5.63
CA VAL A 38 -24.48 -7.51 -5.16
C VAL A 38 -24.68 -6.08 -4.67
N GLU A 39 -23.72 -5.51 -3.95
CA GLU A 39 -23.79 -4.14 -3.44
C GLU A 39 -23.60 -3.09 -4.56
N GLY A 40 -23.07 -3.50 -5.72
CA GLY A 40 -22.93 -2.61 -6.88
C GLY A 40 -21.92 -1.49 -6.63
N ASP A 41 -20.81 -1.82 -5.99
CA ASP A 41 -19.81 -0.87 -5.52
C ASP A 41 -19.39 0.14 -6.61
N ARG A 42 -19.36 1.42 -6.26
CA ARG A 42 -19.05 2.51 -7.19
C ARG A 42 -17.66 2.35 -7.79
N GLU A 43 -16.72 1.82 -7.03
CA GLU A 43 -15.34 1.54 -7.38
C GLU A 43 -15.27 0.52 -8.51
N VAL A 44 -16.06 -0.55 -8.40
CA VAL A 44 -16.16 -1.61 -9.41
C VAL A 44 -16.78 -1.08 -10.69
N ARG A 45 -17.87 -0.31 -10.59
CA ARG A 45 -18.48 0.36 -11.75
C ARG A 45 -17.49 1.29 -12.47
N ARG A 46 -16.80 2.15 -11.71
CA ARG A 46 -15.77 3.05 -12.26
C ARG A 46 -14.61 2.28 -12.91
N ALA A 47 -14.23 1.13 -12.37
CA ALA A 47 -13.22 0.27 -12.97
C ALA A 47 -13.70 -0.34 -14.29
N MET A 48 -14.97 -0.74 -14.40
CA MET A 48 -15.58 -1.22 -15.65
C MET A 48 -15.57 -0.14 -16.75
N GLU A 49 -15.95 1.09 -16.40
CA GLU A 49 -15.90 2.26 -17.30
C GLU A 49 -14.47 2.53 -17.82
N ARG A 50 -13.45 2.17 -17.04
CA ARG A 50 -12.02 2.33 -17.36
C ARG A 50 -11.36 1.04 -17.85
N HIS A 51 -12.17 0.08 -18.28
CA HIS A 51 -11.71 -1.21 -18.82
C HIS A 51 -10.78 -2.01 -17.89
N HIS A 52 -10.88 -1.82 -16.57
CA HIS A 52 -10.07 -2.52 -15.56
C HIS A 52 -8.55 -2.38 -15.75
N GLY A 53 -8.06 -1.21 -16.17
CA GLY A 53 -6.63 -1.00 -16.40
C GLY A 53 -5.72 -1.33 -15.20
N PHE A 54 -6.14 -1.01 -13.97
CA PHE A 54 -5.36 -1.39 -12.78
C PHE A 54 -5.31 -2.92 -12.57
N ALA A 55 -6.37 -3.65 -12.90
CA ALA A 55 -6.38 -5.11 -12.78
C ALA A 55 -5.46 -5.77 -13.81
N CYS A 56 -5.38 -5.21 -15.03
CA CYS A 56 -4.38 -5.65 -16.01
C CYS A 56 -2.96 -5.48 -15.46
N ARG A 57 -2.63 -4.31 -14.90
CA ARG A 57 -1.32 -4.07 -14.30
C ARG A 57 -1.02 -5.00 -13.12
N LEU A 58 -1.99 -5.22 -12.23
CA LEU A 58 -1.85 -6.13 -11.09
C LEU A 58 -1.58 -7.58 -11.51
N LEU A 59 -2.07 -7.99 -12.68
CA LEU A 59 -1.92 -9.34 -13.22
C LEU A 59 -0.81 -9.44 -14.28
N ASP A 60 0.04 -8.43 -14.40
CA ASP A 60 1.11 -8.32 -15.39
C ASP A 60 0.62 -8.54 -16.84
N LEU A 61 -0.57 -8.03 -17.15
CA LEU A 61 -1.15 -8.01 -18.49
C LEU A 61 -0.93 -6.66 -19.16
N THR A 62 -0.97 -6.64 -20.49
CA THR A 62 -0.96 -5.39 -21.27
C THR A 62 -2.14 -4.50 -20.88
N ASP A 63 -1.93 -3.18 -20.90
CA ASP A 63 -3.01 -2.24 -20.67
C ASP A 63 -4.12 -2.38 -21.72
N PRO A 64 -5.40 -2.26 -21.30
CA PRO A 64 -6.53 -2.35 -22.22
C PRO A 64 -6.50 -1.18 -23.21
N LYS A 65 -6.68 -1.48 -24.50
CA LYS A 65 -6.77 -0.48 -25.57
C LYS A 65 -8.24 -0.26 -25.96
N PRO A 66 -8.69 0.99 -26.15
CA PRO A 66 -10.04 1.27 -26.66
C PRO A 66 -10.30 0.54 -27.98
N GLY A 67 -11.52 0.01 -28.14
CA GLY A 67 -11.93 -0.74 -29.34
C GLY A 67 -11.30 -2.13 -29.51
N SER A 68 -10.39 -2.53 -28.62
CA SER A 68 -9.79 -3.87 -28.60
C SER A 68 -10.42 -4.75 -27.52
N ARG A 69 -10.32 -6.07 -27.68
CA ARG A 69 -10.75 -7.02 -26.64
C ARG A 69 -9.91 -6.84 -25.38
N ASN A 70 -10.56 -6.79 -24.22
CA ASN A 70 -9.87 -6.66 -22.94
C ASN A 70 -8.97 -7.88 -22.65
N PRO A 71 -7.68 -7.69 -22.31
CA PRO A 71 -6.73 -8.78 -21.99
C PRO A 71 -7.21 -9.74 -20.90
N LEU A 72 -8.00 -9.26 -19.93
CA LEU A 72 -8.59 -10.10 -18.88
C LEU A 72 -9.47 -11.22 -19.46
N VAL A 73 -10.19 -10.96 -20.55
CA VAL A 73 -11.05 -11.97 -21.18
C VAL A 73 -10.22 -13.09 -21.81
N ALA A 74 -9.06 -12.75 -22.38
CA ALA A 74 -8.13 -13.77 -22.87
C ALA A 74 -7.52 -14.57 -21.71
N ARG A 75 -7.17 -13.91 -20.59
CA ARG A 75 -6.68 -14.58 -19.38
C ARG A 75 -7.71 -15.56 -18.81
N LEU A 76 -8.98 -15.17 -18.76
CA LEU A 76 -10.09 -15.99 -18.26
C LEU A 76 -10.40 -17.18 -19.16
N SER A 77 -10.33 -17.03 -20.50
CA SER A 77 -10.59 -18.15 -21.42
C SER A 77 -9.63 -19.34 -21.29
N ARG A 78 -8.48 -19.14 -20.65
CA ARG A 78 -7.46 -20.17 -20.42
C ARG A 78 -7.39 -20.58 -18.94
N ALA A 79 -8.20 -19.96 -18.09
CA ALA A 79 -8.15 -20.17 -16.65
C ALA A 79 -8.94 -21.41 -16.24
N THR A 80 -8.42 -22.14 -15.26
CA THR A 80 -9.25 -23.10 -14.50
C THR A 80 -10.28 -22.37 -13.65
N ALA A 81 -11.28 -23.06 -13.11
CA ALA A 81 -12.28 -22.45 -12.22
C ALA A 81 -11.63 -21.70 -11.04
N ASP A 82 -10.67 -22.32 -10.38
CA ASP A 82 -9.92 -21.71 -9.27
C ASP A 82 -9.13 -20.47 -9.71
N GLN A 83 -8.50 -20.51 -10.88
CA GLN A 83 -7.79 -19.35 -11.42
C GLN A 83 -8.76 -18.23 -11.79
N ALA A 84 -9.93 -18.55 -12.33
CA ALA A 84 -10.96 -17.57 -12.65
C ALA A 84 -11.44 -16.87 -11.38
N THR A 85 -11.65 -17.59 -10.28
CA THR A 85 -11.98 -16.98 -8.98
C THR A 85 -10.88 -16.02 -8.51
N MET A 86 -9.60 -16.39 -8.64
CA MET A 86 -8.50 -15.51 -8.27
C MET A 86 -8.40 -14.27 -9.17
N VAL A 87 -8.67 -14.41 -10.48
CA VAL A 87 -8.75 -13.27 -11.40
C VAL A 87 -9.92 -12.35 -11.03
N SER A 88 -11.10 -12.90 -10.73
CA SER A 88 -12.24 -12.11 -10.26
C SER A 88 -11.93 -11.37 -8.96
N LEU A 89 -11.26 -12.02 -8.01
CA LEU A 89 -10.81 -11.37 -6.79
C LEU A 89 -9.85 -10.21 -7.10
N ALA A 90 -8.83 -10.47 -7.94
CA ALA A 90 -7.85 -9.46 -8.32
C ALA A 90 -8.52 -8.25 -9.01
N VAL A 91 -9.53 -8.47 -9.85
CA VAL A 91 -10.30 -7.40 -10.50
C VAL A 91 -11.02 -6.52 -9.47
N LEU A 92 -11.66 -7.11 -8.45
CA LEU A 92 -12.31 -6.34 -7.39
C LEU A 92 -11.29 -5.57 -6.54
N LEU A 93 -10.21 -6.23 -6.10
CA LEU A 93 -9.17 -5.56 -5.31
C LEU A 93 -8.53 -4.41 -6.08
N ALA A 94 -8.24 -4.62 -7.36
CA ALA A 94 -7.75 -3.58 -8.26
C ALA A 94 -8.71 -2.39 -8.40
N ALA A 95 -10.02 -2.63 -8.35
CA ALA A 95 -11.01 -1.56 -8.41
C ALA A 95 -10.99 -0.70 -7.13
N PHE A 96 -10.92 -1.36 -5.96
CA PHE A 96 -10.77 -0.67 -4.68
C PHE A 96 -9.45 0.10 -4.61
N GLU A 97 -8.34 -0.54 -4.95
CA GLU A 97 -7.02 0.08 -4.94
C GLU A 97 -6.97 1.30 -5.88
N ALA A 98 -7.54 1.20 -7.09
CA ALA A 98 -7.60 2.35 -7.99
C ALA A 98 -8.54 3.49 -7.52
N SER A 99 -9.30 3.27 -6.45
CA SER A 99 -10.18 4.27 -5.83
C SER A 99 -9.59 4.92 -4.59
N THR A 100 -8.50 4.36 -4.03
CA THR A 100 -7.84 4.93 -2.86
C THR A 100 -7.05 6.18 -3.24
N SER A 101 -6.83 7.04 -2.26
CA SER A 101 -6.06 8.28 -2.39
C SER A 101 -5.49 8.65 -1.01
N VAL A 102 -4.70 9.72 -0.97
CA VAL A 102 -4.17 10.28 0.29
C VAL A 102 -5.26 10.71 1.27
N GLU A 103 -6.49 10.95 0.81
CA GLU A 103 -7.62 11.34 1.65
C GLU A 103 -8.38 10.13 2.22
N THR A 104 -8.14 8.92 1.69
CA THR A 104 -8.90 7.73 2.04
C THR A 104 -8.84 7.39 3.52
N TRP A 105 -7.74 7.66 4.21
CA TRP A 105 -7.63 7.38 5.64
C TRP A 105 -8.30 8.44 6.54
N ARG A 106 -8.49 9.67 6.04
CA ARG A 106 -9.19 10.74 6.78
C ARG A 106 -10.69 10.63 6.64
N SER A 107 -11.16 10.29 5.45
CA SER A 107 -12.59 10.27 5.11
C SER A 107 -12.96 8.99 4.33
N PRO A 108 -12.77 7.79 4.91
CA PRO A 108 -13.05 6.53 4.21
C PRO A 108 -14.55 6.30 4.00
N THR A 109 -14.90 5.79 2.82
CA THR A 109 -16.24 5.25 2.57
C THR A 109 -16.43 3.88 3.25
N ALA A 110 -17.67 3.41 3.36
CA ALA A 110 -17.97 2.10 3.95
C ALA A 110 -17.32 0.95 3.15
N GLU A 111 -17.26 1.08 1.82
CA GLU A 111 -16.67 0.09 0.92
C GLU A 111 -15.15 0.05 1.05
N GLN A 112 -14.51 1.21 1.22
CA GLN A 112 -13.07 1.30 1.49
C GLN A 112 -12.72 0.67 2.86
N LYS A 113 -13.51 0.92 3.91
CA LYS A 113 -13.35 0.23 5.20
C LYS A 113 -13.46 -1.29 5.04
N ARG A 114 -14.45 -1.76 4.27
CA ARG A 114 -14.62 -3.20 3.97
C ARG A 114 -13.40 -3.77 3.25
N TYR A 115 -12.82 -3.05 2.30
CA TYR A 115 -11.61 -3.44 1.59
C TYR A 115 -10.41 -3.60 2.54
N PHE A 116 -10.08 -2.58 3.33
CA PHE A 116 -8.95 -2.65 4.27
C PHE A 116 -9.17 -3.70 5.36
N ALA A 117 -10.40 -3.84 5.87
CA ALA A 117 -10.74 -4.92 6.81
C ALA A 117 -10.54 -6.31 6.20
N ALA A 118 -10.89 -6.50 4.91
CA ALA A 118 -10.66 -7.77 4.21
C ALA A 118 -9.16 -8.07 4.07
N LEU A 119 -8.33 -7.08 3.71
CA LEU A 119 -6.88 -7.23 3.64
C LEU A 119 -6.28 -7.66 4.99
N ALA A 120 -6.65 -6.96 6.07
CA ALA A 120 -6.20 -7.31 7.42
C ALA A 120 -6.63 -8.73 7.82
N LYS A 121 -7.87 -9.11 7.53
CA LYS A 121 -8.40 -10.46 7.80
C LYS A 121 -7.66 -11.56 7.03
N TRP A 122 -7.14 -11.25 5.85
CA TRP A 122 -6.32 -12.17 5.06
C TRP A 122 -4.86 -12.21 5.50
N GLY A 123 -4.48 -11.44 6.52
CA GLY A 123 -3.14 -11.38 7.07
C GLY A 123 -2.20 -10.46 6.31
N VAL A 124 -2.73 -9.59 5.43
CA VAL A 124 -1.93 -8.51 4.83
C VAL A 124 -1.64 -7.49 5.92
N ARG A 125 -0.36 -7.20 6.15
CA ARG A 125 0.06 -6.16 7.08
C ARG A 125 -0.25 -4.80 6.47
N LEU A 126 -1.23 -4.11 7.04
CA LEU A 126 -1.57 -2.73 6.69
C LEU A 126 -0.52 -1.77 7.23
N HIS A 127 -0.21 -0.74 6.44
CA HIS A 127 0.60 0.38 6.92
C HIS A 127 -0.15 1.18 8.00
N TRP A 128 0.55 1.96 8.82
CA TRP A 128 -0.09 2.69 9.93
C TRP A 128 -1.22 3.62 9.45
N VAL A 129 -1.02 4.36 8.35
CA VAL A 129 -2.08 5.20 7.74
C VAL A 129 -3.28 4.38 7.25
N GLU A 130 -3.07 3.15 6.81
CA GLU A 130 -4.13 2.28 6.31
C GLU A 130 -4.91 1.64 7.48
N GLN A 131 -4.27 1.49 8.64
CA GLN A 131 -4.93 1.05 9.87
C GLN A 131 -5.96 2.10 10.32
N LEU A 132 -5.66 3.40 10.15
CA LEU A 132 -6.58 4.50 10.47
C LEU A 132 -7.91 4.43 9.72
N VAL A 133 -7.94 3.78 8.54
CA VAL A 133 -9.18 3.56 7.79
C VAL A 133 -10.18 2.71 8.60
N ASN A 134 -9.68 1.68 9.28
CA ASN A 134 -10.49 0.76 10.07
C ASN A 134 -10.66 1.22 11.51
N ASP A 135 -9.63 1.86 12.06
CA ASP A 135 -9.56 2.33 13.46
C ASP A 135 -8.92 3.73 13.50
N PRO A 136 -9.75 4.80 13.44
CA PRO A 136 -9.25 6.18 13.45
C PRO A 136 -8.49 6.56 14.73
N GLU A 137 -8.67 5.81 15.83
CA GLU A 137 -7.98 6.07 17.11
C GLU A 137 -6.62 5.36 17.19
N ALA A 138 -6.27 4.51 16.22
CA ALA A 138 -5.00 3.80 16.16
C ALA A 138 -3.78 4.70 15.86
N ASP A 139 -3.95 6.03 15.83
CA ASP A 139 -2.86 6.98 15.60
C ASP A 139 -1.94 7.09 16.82
N ALA A 140 -1.05 6.11 16.96
CA ALA A 140 0.00 6.12 17.98
C ALA A 140 1.17 7.08 17.64
N HIS A 141 1.17 7.72 16.46
CA HIS A 141 2.26 8.58 16.00
C HIS A 141 2.18 10.01 16.56
N VAL A 142 1.00 10.47 17.01
CA VAL A 142 0.84 11.80 17.64
C VAL A 142 1.46 11.87 19.04
N ALA A 143 1.65 10.74 19.71
CA ALA A 143 2.20 10.73 21.07
C ALA A 143 3.71 11.00 21.15
N VAL A 144 4.46 10.93 20.03
CA VAL A 144 5.92 11.07 20.02
C VAL A 144 6.37 12.49 19.67
N ASP A 145 5.56 13.27 18.95
CA ASP A 145 5.89 14.66 18.59
C ASP A 145 5.56 15.66 19.71
N ALA A 146 4.75 15.28 20.70
CA ALA A 146 4.46 16.12 21.87
C ALA A 146 5.67 16.33 22.80
N ASP A 147 6.75 15.56 22.61
CA ASP A 147 7.98 15.62 23.42
C ASP A 147 9.06 16.55 22.82
N LEU A 148 8.82 17.13 21.64
CA LEU A 148 9.75 18.09 21.00
C LEU A 148 9.45 19.56 21.32
N THR A 149 8.36 19.84 22.04
CA THR A 149 7.95 21.20 22.43
C THR A 149 8.65 21.74 23.69
N ASP A 150 9.59 21.00 24.29
CA ASP A 150 10.35 21.45 25.47
C ASP A 150 11.77 21.93 25.14
N LEU A 151 12.03 22.32 23.89
CA LEU A 151 13.24 23.07 23.53
C LEU A 151 13.01 24.55 23.86
N ASP A 152 13.57 24.96 25.00
CA ASP A 152 13.69 26.32 25.53
C ASP A 152 13.96 27.39 24.43
N PRO A 153 13.12 28.44 24.29
CA PRO A 153 13.32 29.52 23.31
C PRO A 153 14.37 30.56 23.72
N ALA A 154 15.13 30.37 24.81
CA ALA A 154 16.14 31.31 25.28
C ALA A 154 17.42 31.30 24.41
N GLY A 155 17.40 31.96 23.25
CA GLY A 155 18.61 32.13 22.44
C GLY A 155 18.54 33.09 21.26
N VAL A 156 17.51 33.92 21.12
CA VAL A 156 17.50 34.98 20.10
C VAL A 156 18.05 36.26 20.72
N GLU A 157 19.34 36.52 20.51
CA GLU A 157 19.93 37.84 20.79
C GLU A 157 19.27 38.90 19.88
N PRO A 158 18.90 40.08 20.41
CA PRO A 158 18.34 41.15 19.60
C PRO A 158 19.43 41.79 18.72
N ASP A 159 19.16 41.85 17.41
CA ASP A 159 19.97 42.57 16.43
C ASP A 159 20.23 44.01 16.90
N ALA A 160 21.50 44.36 17.05
CA ALA A 160 21.97 45.70 17.34
C ALA A 160 21.83 46.59 16.10
N GLU A 161 21.08 47.69 16.21
CA GLU A 161 21.17 48.80 15.24
C GLU A 161 22.56 49.44 15.30
N PRO A 162 23.20 49.72 14.15
CA PRO A 162 24.21 50.75 14.07
C PRO A 162 23.59 52.06 13.58
N ASP A 163 23.65 53.04 14.48
CA ASP A 163 23.37 54.45 14.29
C ASP A 163 24.43 55.14 13.38
N ALA A 164 23.97 56.17 12.68
CA ALA A 164 24.70 57.29 12.06
C ALA A 164 25.65 57.06 10.86
N LEU A 165 25.22 57.60 9.71
CA LEU A 165 26.08 58.39 8.82
C LEU A 165 25.38 59.70 8.49
N ALA A 166 25.88 60.78 9.08
CA ALA A 166 25.41 62.14 8.91
C ALA A 166 26.10 62.84 7.72
N ARG A 167 25.30 63.61 6.96
CA ARG A 167 25.62 64.91 6.29
C ARG A 167 26.60 64.87 5.10
N ASP A 168 26.49 65.63 4.01
CA ASP A 168 25.75 66.84 3.58
C ASP A 168 25.45 66.64 2.06
N ASP A 169 24.56 67.36 1.35
CA ASP A 169 24.64 68.80 1.06
C ASP A 169 23.39 69.28 0.28
N GLN A 170 23.09 70.57 0.43
CA GLN A 170 21.93 71.28 -0.14
C GLN A 170 22.23 71.90 -1.52
N ALA A 171 21.13 72.22 -2.21
CA ALA A 171 20.93 73.32 -3.16
C ALA A 171 21.35 73.16 -4.64
N ALA A 172 20.34 73.09 -5.51
CA ALA A 172 19.96 74.21 -6.39
C ALA A 172 18.47 74.09 -6.78
#